data_AF-A0A8I2Z124-F1
#
_entry.id   AF-A0A8I2Z124-F1
#
_cell.length_a   1.000
_cell.length_b   1.000
_cell.length_c   1.000
_cell.angle_alpha   90.00
_cell.angle_beta   90.00
_cell.angle_gamma   90.00
#
_symmetry.space_group_name_H-M   'P 1'
#
loop_
_entity.id
_entity.type
_entity.pdbx_description
1 polymer ?
#
loop_
_entity_poly.entity_id
_entity_poly.type
_entity_poly.pdbx_seq_one_letter_code
_entity_poly.pdbx_strand_id
1 'polypeptide(L)'
;MYVHRSGRTARAATSGLSILLCAPEEVTPTRRLAAKVHHEQAGKNKYLIRTVDIDRKLASRLKPRVDLAKKLADAVLAKEKGGKDDDWVKKAADELGVEYDSEELEKSGQWGGRGSQRKKKQEAARGVSKTEMGVMRAQLRELLSKRVNAGVSERYITGGKIDVEELLRGAKGDFLGHVDGLDI
;
A
#
# COMPACT_ATOMS: atom_id res chain seq x y z
N MET A 1 -9.11 5.26 -19.42
CA MET A 1 -7.95 5.16 -18.49
C MET A 1 -7.47 3.71 -18.26
N TYR A 2 -8.35 2.71 -18.18
CA TYR A 2 -7.98 1.28 -17.98
C TYR A 2 -6.87 0.81 -18.94
N VAL A 3 -7.07 0.92 -20.25
CA VAL A 3 -6.11 0.46 -21.28
C VAL A 3 -4.71 1.06 -21.12
N HIS A 4 -4.61 2.37 -20.93
CA HIS A 4 -3.31 3.04 -20.73
C HIS A 4 -2.62 2.66 -19.42
N ARG A 5 -3.36 2.18 -18.41
CA ARG A 5 -2.79 1.74 -17.13
C ARG A 5 -2.40 0.28 -17.18
N SER A 6 -3.30 -0.58 -17.68
CA SER A 6 -3.05 -2.02 -17.80
C SER A 6 -2.02 -2.36 -18.86
N GLY A 7 -1.88 -1.55 -19.91
CA GLY A 7 -0.87 -1.76 -20.95
C GLY A 7 0.57 -1.43 -20.56
N ARG A 8 0.82 -0.95 -19.32
CA ARG A 8 2.18 -0.66 -18.83
C ARG A 8 2.86 -1.87 -18.17
N THR A 9 2.11 -2.96 -17.98
CA THR A 9 2.62 -4.23 -17.48
C THR A 9 2.84 -5.21 -18.65
N ALA A 10 3.52 -6.33 -18.41
CA ALA A 10 3.98 -7.31 -19.40
C ALA A 10 5.02 -6.74 -20.38
N ARG A 11 6.10 -7.49 -20.64
CA ARG A 11 7.14 -7.13 -21.64
C ARG A 11 7.55 -8.36 -22.43
N ALA A 12 7.51 -8.27 -23.76
CA ALA A 12 7.87 -9.37 -24.66
C ALA A 12 7.19 -10.69 -24.24
N ALA A 13 7.96 -11.70 -23.82
CA ALA A 13 7.46 -13.01 -23.41
C ALA A 13 7.03 -13.10 -21.94
N THR A 14 7.17 -12.03 -21.14
CA THR A 14 6.79 -12.04 -19.72
C THR A 14 5.34 -11.59 -19.52
N SER A 15 4.57 -12.39 -18.77
CA SER A 15 3.22 -12.02 -18.37
C SER A 15 3.25 -10.84 -17.39
N GLY A 16 2.18 -10.06 -17.39
CA GLY A 16 2.03 -8.88 -16.53
C GLY A 16 0.75 -8.94 -15.73
N LEU A 17 0.82 -8.51 -14.47
CA LEU A 17 -0.34 -8.40 -13.59
C LEU A 17 -0.78 -6.94 -13.47
N SER A 18 -2.08 -6.68 -13.51
CA SER A 18 -2.70 -5.38 -13.23
C SER A 18 -3.86 -5.58 -12.25
N ILE A 19 -3.75 -4.97 -11.07
CA ILE A 19 -4.79 -5.01 -10.03
C ILE A 19 -5.56 -3.69 -10.05
N LEU A 20 -6.89 -3.78 -9.98
CA LEU A 20 -7.79 -2.63 -9.91
C LEU A 20 -8.61 -2.68 -8.61
N LEU A 21 -8.67 -1.56 -7.89
CA LEU A 21 -9.67 -1.35 -6.85
C LEU A 21 -10.91 -0.74 -7.51
N CYS A 22 -12.07 -1.35 -7.30
CA CYS A 22 -13.30 -0.98 -7.97
C CYS A 22 -14.42 -0.88 -6.94
N ALA A 23 -15.09 0.28 -6.86
CA ALA A 23 -16.26 0.44 -6.01
C ALA A 23 -17.45 -0.37 -6.57
N PRO A 24 -18.45 -0.72 -5.76
CA PRO A 24 -19.62 -1.50 -6.22
C PRO A 24 -20.29 -0.91 -7.47
N GLU A 25 -20.38 0.42 -7.54
CA GLU A 25 -21.02 1.16 -8.63
C GLU A 25 -20.19 1.12 -9.93
N GLU A 26 -18.88 0.86 -9.82
CA GLU A 26 -17.94 0.87 -10.93
C GLU A 26 -17.74 -0.53 -11.55
N VAL A 27 -18.22 -1.60 -10.91
CA VAL A 27 -17.96 -2.99 -11.33
C VAL A 27 -18.50 -3.26 -12.73
N THR A 28 -19.77 -2.95 -12.97
CA THR A 28 -20.44 -3.19 -14.25
C THR A 28 -19.79 -2.44 -15.43
N PRO A 29 -19.58 -1.11 -15.36
CA PRO A 29 -18.94 -0.39 -16.47
C PRO A 29 -17.50 -0.86 -16.71
N THR A 30 -16.75 -1.18 -15.65
CA THR A 30 -15.38 -1.71 -15.76
C THR A 30 -15.34 -3.06 -16.47
N ARG A 31 -16.22 -3.99 -16.09
CA ARG A 31 -16.32 -5.31 -16.74
C ARG A 31 -16.70 -5.20 -18.21
N ARG A 32 -17.64 -4.32 -18.55
CA ARG A 32 -18.03 -4.06 -19.95
C ARG A 32 -16.88 -3.49 -20.76
N LEU A 33 -16.12 -2.54 -20.19
CA LEU A 33 -14.95 -1.98 -20.86
C LEU A 33 -13.90 -3.04 -21.12
N ALA A 34 -13.56 -3.85 -20.12
CA ALA A 34 -12.60 -4.93 -20.29
C ALA A 34 -13.07 -5.93 -21.36
N ALA A 35 -14.35 -6.33 -21.34
CA ALA A 35 -14.91 -7.27 -22.33
C ALA A 35 -14.80 -6.74 -23.76
N LYS A 36 -15.00 -5.44 -23.99
CA LYS A 36 -14.80 -4.82 -25.30
C LYS A 36 -13.33 -4.80 -25.72
N VAL A 37 -12.42 -4.48 -24.81
CA VAL A 37 -10.98 -4.39 -25.09
C VAL A 37 -10.39 -5.77 -25.39
N HIS A 38 -10.79 -6.80 -24.63
CA HIS A 38 -10.23 -8.16 -24.69
C HIS A 38 -11.20 -9.17 -25.29
N HIS A 39 -11.98 -8.76 -26.30
CA HIS A 39 -13.06 -9.55 -26.90
C HIS A 39 -12.62 -10.92 -27.41
N GLU A 40 -11.39 -11.06 -27.93
CA GLU A 40 -10.83 -12.35 -28.38
C GLU A 40 -10.58 -13.34 -27.23
N GLN A 41 -10.36 -12.82 -26.01
CA GLN A 41 -10.12 -13.61 -24.80
C GLN A 41 -11.40 -13.91 -24.03
N ALA A 42 -12.47 -13.15 -24.28
CA ALA A 42 -13.76 -13.28 -23.62
C ALA A 42 -14.45 -14.64 -23.90
N GLY A 43 -14.15 -15.29 -25.02
CA GLY A 43 -14.65 -16.63 -25.35
C GLY A 43 -13.88 -17.78 -24.68
N LYS A 44 -12.66 -17.53 -24.18
CA LYS A 44 -11.77 -18.57 -23.63
C LYS A 44 -11.74 -18.61 -22.10
N ASN A 45 -11.97 -17.47 -21.45
CA ASN A 45 -11.92 -17.36 -19.99
C ASN A 45 -13.32 -17.08 -19.40
N LYS A 46 -13.75 -17.92 -18.45
CA LYS A 46 -15.01 -17.77 -17.70
C LYS A 46 -15.14 -16.39 -17.02
N TYR A 47 -14.02 -15.80 -16.62
CA TYR A 47 -13.93 -14.45 -16.06
C TYR A 47 -12.75 -13.69 -16.66
N LEU A 48 -13.04 -12.62 -17.38
CA LEU A 48 -12.01 -11.75 -17.95
C LEU A 48 -11.30 -10.90 -16.89
N ILE A 49 -12.04 -10.43 -15.88
CA ILE A 49 -11.50 -9.83 -14.66
C ILE A 49 -11.84 -10.78 -13.51
N ARG A 50 -10.80 -11.27 -12.86
CA ARG A 50 -10.92 -12.13 -11.69
C ARG A 50 -10.98 -11.25 -10.44
N THR A 51 -11.87 -11.61 -9.52
CA THR A 51 -11.92 -10.98 -8.19
C THR A 51 -10.96 -11.73 -7.29
N VAL A 52 -10.13 -11.00 -6.55
CA VAL A 52 -9.28 -11.57 -5.51
C VAL A 52 -9.98 -11.39 -4.17
N ASP A 53 -10.36 -12.50 -3.55
CA ASP A 53 -11.06 -12.49 -2.26
C ASP A 53 -10.07 -12.32 -1.11
N ILE A 54 -10.01 -11.11 -0.57
CA ILE A 54 -9.12 -10.81 0.56
C ILE A 54 -9.63 -11.51 1.82
N ASP A 55 -8.77 -12.33 2.44
CA ASP A 55 -9.03 -12.84 3.79
C ASP A 55 -8.92 -11.70 4.82
N ARG A 56 -10.09 -11.29 5.34
CA ARG A 56 -10.19 -10.24 6.37
C ARG A 56 -9.47 -10.59 7.67
N LYS A 57 -9.39 -11.88 8.04
CA LYS A 57 -8.66 -12.32 9.24
C LYS A 57 -7.15 -12.17 9.03
N LEU A 58 -6.67 -12.48 7.84
CA LEU A 58 -5.26 -12.29 7.50
C LEU A 58 -4.93 -10.80 7.41
N ALA A 59 -5.78 -10.01 6.74
CA ALA A 59 -5.63 -8.56 6.64
C ALA A 59 -5.58 -7.89 8.03
N SER A 60 -6.41 -8.32 8.98
CA SER A 60 -6.39 -7.79 10.35
C SER A 60 -5.10 -8.14 11.10
N ARG A 61 -4.53 -9.33 10.88
CA ARG A 61 -3.23 -9.72 11.44
C ARG A 61 -2.06 -8.94 10.86
N LEU A 62 -2.14 -8.54 9.60
CA LEU A 62 -1.10 -7.77 8.91
C LEU A 62 -1.18 -6.28 9.22
N LYS A 63 -2.39 -5.78 9.50
CA LYS A 63 -2.65 -4.35 9.70
C LYS A 63 -1.68 -3.67 10.69
N PRO A 64 -1.36 -4.24 11.87
CA PRO A 64 -0.39 -3.62 12.79
C PRO A 64 1.00 -3.44 12.18
N ARG A 65 1.46 -4.40 11.36
CA ARG A 65 2.76 -4.33 10.67
C ARG A 65 2.77 -3.19 9.65
N VAL A 66 1.73 -3.14 8.81
CA VAL A 66 1.60 -2.14 7.75
C VAL A 66 1.42 -0.74 8.33
N ASP A 67 0.60 -0.59 9.37
CA ASP A 67 0.37 0.71 10.02
C ASP A 67 1.67 1.25 10.65
N LEU A 68 2.46 0.39 11.29
CA LEU A 68 3.75 0.78 11.88
C LEU A 68 4.80 1.11 10.81
N ALA A 69 4.90 0.29 9.76
CA ALA A 69 5.79 0.56 8.63
C ALA A 69 5.44 1.88 7.92
N LYS A 70 4.14 2.15 7.75
CA LYS A 70 3.65 3.40 7.17
C LYS A 70 3.99 4.61 8.03
N LYS A 71 3.79 4.56 9.35
CA LYS A 71 4.17 5.65 10.25
C LYS A 71 5.67 5.96 10.17
N LEU A 72 6.51 4.92 10.13
CA LEU A 72 7.96 5.08 9.94
C LEU A 72 8.31 5.71 8.60
N ALA A 73 7.70 5.24 7.50
CA ALA A 73 7.93 5.79 6.17
C ALA A 73 7.47 7.26 6.08
N ASP A 74 6.29 7.58 6.59
CA ASP A 74 5.75 8.94 6.64
C ASP A 74 6.67 9.87 7.45
N ALA A 75 7.20 9.41 8.59
CA ALA A 75 8.14 10.19 9.41
C ALA A 75 9.49 10.44 8.72
N VAL A 76 10.06 9.43 8.05
CA VAL A 76 11.31 9.58 7.29
C VAL A 76 11.12 10.58 6.15
N LEU A 77 10.06 10.42 5.35
CA LEU A 77 9.74 11.32 4.25
C LEU A 77 9.47 12.75 4.72
N ALA A 78 8.78 12.92 5.85
CA ALA A 78 8.50 14.24 6.41
C ALA A 78 9.78 14.94 6.86
N LYS A 79 10.73 14.22 7.46
CA LYS A 79 12.03 14.79 7.88
C LYS A 79 12.94 15.13 6.71
N GLU A 80 13.02 14.25 5.71
CA GLU A 80 13.80 14.54 4.48
C GLU A 80 13.25 15.75 3.74
N LYS A 81 11.92 15.88 3.67
CA LYS A 81 11.30 17.05 3.05
C LYS A 81 11.53 18.31 3.88
N GLY A 82 11.31 18.26 5.19
CA GLY A 82 11.52 19.40 6.08
C GLY A 82 12.96 19.91 6.03
N GLY A 83 13.96 19.02 6.02
CA GLY A 83 15.36 19.44 5.88
C GLY A 83 15.66 20.13 4.56
N LYS A 84 15.11 19.63 3.44
CA LYS A 84 15.27 20.26 2.12
C LYS A 84 14.57 21.61 2.03
N ASP A 85 13.36 21.71 2.57
CA ASP A 85 12.60 22.96 2.58
C ASP A 85 13.32 24.00 3.47
N ASP A 86 13.78 23.63 4.68
CA ASP A 86 14.55 24.51 5.57
C ASP A 86 15.87 24.98 4.93
N ASP A 87 16.63 24.08 4.31
CA ASP A 87 17.90 24.42 3.65
C ASP A 87 17.69 25.36 2.45
N TRP A 88 16.59 25.18 1.72
CA TRP A 88 16.23 26.07 0.61
C TRP A 88 15.86 27.47 1.12
N VAL A 89 15.02 27.57 2.15
CA VAL A 89 14.62 28.89 2.68
C VAL A 89 15.79 29.62 3.33
N LYS A 90 16.66 28.92 4.07
CA LYS A 90 17.86 29.52 4.66
C LYS A 90 18.76 30.13 3.60
N LYS A 91 19.05 29.39 2.51
CA LYS A 91 19.86 29.91 1.40
C LYS A 91 19.22 31.12 0.74
N ALA A 92 17.91 31.10 0.52
CA ALA A 92 17.20 32.25 -0.05
C ALA A 92 17.25 33.48 0.88
N ALA A 93 17.13 33.28 2.20
CA ALA A 93 17.24 34.35 3.19
C ALA A 93 18.66 34.95 3.21
N ASP A 94 19.69 34.10 3.18
CA ASP A 94 21.10 34.51 3.10
C ASP A 94 21.39 35.31 1.81
N GLU A 95 20.88 34.86 0.67
CA GLU A 95 21.02 35.56 -0.62
C GLU A 95 20.29 36.92 -0.64
N LEU A 96 19.17 37.04 0.06
CA LEU A 96 18.39 38.28 0.17
C LEU A 96 18.87 39.18 1.32
N GLY A 97 19.80 38.72 2.15
CA GLY A 97 20.27 39.45 3.34
C GLY A 97 19.20 39.66 4.40
N VAL A 98 18.22 38.77 4.48
CA VAL A 98 17.09 38.83 5.43
C VAL A 98 17.30 37.80 6.54
N GLU A 99 16.94 38.15 7.76
CA GLU A 99 17.05 37.24 8.91
C GLU A 99 16.00 36.12 8.82
N TYR A 100 16.44 34.85 8.90
CA TYR A 100 15.55 33.69 8.81
C TYR A 100 14.98 33.32 10.19
N ASP A 101 13.68 33.53 10.37
CA ASP A 101 12.91 32.97 11.49
C ASP A 101 12.00 31.83 11.03
N SER A 102 12.36 30.60 11.40
CA SER A 102 11.58 29.40 11.10
C SER A 102 10.19 29.38 11.74
N GLU A 103 10.01 30.02 12.90
CA GLU A 103 8.73 30.02 13.62
C GLU A 103 7.70 30.98 13.00
N GLU A 104 8.17 32.10 12.45
CA GLU A 104 7.33 33.07 11.75
C GLU A 104 6.82 32.52 10.40
N LEU A 105 7.69 31.80 9.67
CA LEU A 105 7.33 31.16 8.41
C LEU A 105 6.30 30.01 8.60
N GLU A 106 6.41 29.22 9.66
CA GLU A 106 5.43 28.15 9.95
C GLU A 106 4.05 28.71 10.30
N LYS A 107 3.97 29.85 11.01
CA LYS A 107 2.71 30.52 11.36
C LYS A 107 2.01 31.12 10.13
N SER A 108 2.76 31.69 9.20
CA SER A 108 2.20 32.30 7.98
C SER A 108 1.59 31.28 7.00
N GLY A 109 1.98 30.00 7.08
CA GLY A 109 1.51 28.93 6.20
C GLY A 109 0.24 28.19 6.64
N GLN A 110 -0.48 28.63 7.68
CA GLN A 110 -1.72 28.01 8.16
C GLN A 110 -2.97 28.57 7.47
N TRP A 111 -3.11 28.36 6.16
CA TRP A 111 -4.38 28.63 5.47
C TRP A 111 -5.32 27.41 5.53
N GLY A 112 -6.54 27.63 6.04
CA GLY A 112 -7.56 26.60 6.23
C GLY A 112 -8.19 26.14 4.91
N GLY A 113 -7.63 25.10 4.30
CA GLY A 113 -8.17 24.47 3.08
C GLY A 113 -8.05 22.95 3.07
N ARG A 114 -8.50 22.31 1.98
CA ARG A 114 -8.50 20.84 1.76
C ARG A 114 -7.10 20.17 1.89
N GLY A 115 -6.02 20.95 1.94
CA GLY A 115 -4.65 20.49 2.22
C GLY A 115 -4.20 20.57 3.69
N SER A 116 -4.95 21.26 4.55
CA SER A 116 -4.58 21.51 5.96
C SER A 116 -4.42 20.22 6.75
N GLN A 117 -5.32 19.24 6.57
CA GLN A 117 -5.23 17.96 7.27
C GLN A 117 -4.00 17.13 6.84
N ARG A 118 -3.61 17.21 5.56
CA ARG A 118 -2.40 16.55 5.05
C ARG A 118 -1.14 17.22 5.60
N LYS A 119 -1.13 18.56 5.67
CA LYS A 119 -0.04 19.34 6.26
C LYS A 119 0.12 19.05 7.76
N LYS A 120 -0.97 19.09 8.53
CA LYS A 120 -0.97 18.70 9.96
C LYS A 120 -0.43 17.29 10.20
N LYS A 121 -0.82 16.33 9.34
CA LYS A 121 -0.32 14.97 9.44
C LYS A 121 1.18 14.87 9.13
N GLN A 122 1.66 15.69 8.19
CA GLN A 122 3.07 15.79 7.85
C GLN A 122 3.89 16.44 8.96
N GLU A 123 3.39 17.51 9.58
CA GLU A 123 3.98 18.17 10.75
C GLU A 123 4.06 17.20 11.94
N ALA A 124 2.98 16.49 12.25
CA ALA A 124 2.98 15.46 13.29
C ALA A 124 4.00 14.34 13.00
N ALA A 125 4.17 13.95 11.73
CA ALA A 125 5.17 12.97 11.33
C ALA A 125 6.62 13.51 11.44
N ARG A 126 6.83 14.81 11.18
CA ARG A 126 8.13 15.50 11.37
C ARG A 126 8.52 15.56 12.85
N GLY A 127 7.54 15.77 13.73
CA GLY A 127 7.71 15.85 15.19
C GLY A 127 8.10 14.54 15.88
N VAL A 128 8.03 13.39 15.19
CA VAL A 128 8.44 12.10 15.77
C VAL A 128 9.94 12.10 16.06
N SER A 129 10.32 11.91 17.31
CA SER A 129 11.72 11.94 17.77
C SER A 129 12.54 10.76 17.24
N LYS A 130 13.88 10.88 17.30
CA LYS A 130 14.80 9.80 16.89
C LYS A 130 14.63 8.56 17.77
N THR A 131 14.39 8.76 19.07
CA THR A 131 14.16 7.69 20.05
C THR A 131 12.85 6.95 19.75
N GLU A 132 11.75 7.67 19.52
CA GLU A 132 10.46 7.06 19.13
C GLU A 132 10.56 6.28 17.82
N MET A 133 11.25 6.82 16.81
CA MET A 133 11.52 6.07 15.57
C MET A 133 12.35 4.81 15.84
N GLY A 134 13.29 4.85 16.78
CA GLY A 134 14.07 3.68 17.21
C GLY A 134 13.19 2.58 17.81
N VAL A 135 12.29 2.96 18.73
CA VAL A 135 11.29 2.07 19.34
C VAL A 135 10.37 1.47 18.27
N MET A 136 9.84 2.29 17.36
CA MET A 136 8.98 1.80 16.27
C MET A 136 9.70 0.81 15.35
N ARG A 137 10.98 1.03 15.05
CA ARG A 137 11.78 0.08 14.24
C ARG A 137 11.99 -1.24 14.98
N ALA A 138 12.25 -1.20 16.28
CA ALA A 138 12.40 -2.40 17.10
C ALA A 138 11.09 -3.20 17.15
N GLN A 139 9.96 -2.53 17.41
CA GLN A 139 8.63 -3.15 17.39
C GLN A 139 8.31 -3.75 16.01
N LEU A 140 8.63 -3.04 14.92
CA LEU A 140 8.40 -3.55 13.57
C LEU A 140 9.23 -4.81 13.30
N ARG A 141 10.51 -4.81 13.72
CA ARG A 141 11.37 -6.00 13.60
C ARG A 141 10.80 -7.20 14.36
N GLU A 142 10.29 -6.98 15.57
CA GLU A 142 9.64 -8.03 16.36
C GLU A 142 8.35 -8.56 15.69
N LEU A 143 7.53 -7.67 15.12
CA LEU A 143 6.33 -8.11 14.40
C LEU A 143 6.68 -8.86 13.11
N LEU A 144 7.75 -8.47 12.42
CA LEU A 144 8.21 -9.12 11.19
C LEU A 144 8.92 -10.46 11.45
N SER A 145 9.53 -10.65 12.61
CA SER A 145 10.11 -11.95 12.98
C SER A 145 9.04 -13.02 13.20
N LYS A 146 7.85 -12.61 13.65
CA LYS A 146 6.69 -13.50 13.82
C LYS A 146 6.07 -13.84 12.46
N ARG A 147 6.10 -15.13 12.10
CA ARG A 147 5.39 -15.67 10.93
C ARG A 147 3.88 -15.42 11.06
N VAL A 148 3.24 -15.11 9.94
CA VAL A 148 1.79 -14.96 9.86
C VAL A 148 1.23 -16.24 9.26
N ASN A 149 0.47 -17.01 10.05
CA ASN A 149 -0.17 -18.23 9.56
C ASN A 149 -1.22 -17.85 8.52
N ALA A 150 -0.93 -18.13 7.25
CA ALA A 150 -1.71 -17.67 6.10
C ALA A 150 -2.94 -18.53 5.80
N GLY A 151 -3.18 -19.63 6.53
CA GLY A 151 -4.41 -20.38 6.30
C GLY A 151 -4.70 -21.59 7.17
N VAL A 152 -3.86 -21.97 8.13
CA VAL A 152 -4.24 -22.97 9.14
C VAL A 152 -4.85 -22.25 10.32
N SER A 153 -6.12 -22.53 10.63
CA SER A 153 -6.73 -22.10 11.88
C SER A 153 -6.18 -22.96 13.01
N GLU A 154 -5.50 -22.34 13.97
CA GLU A 154 -4.96 -23.01 15.16
C GLU A 154 -6.04 -23.73 15.99
N ARG A 155 -7.31 -23.32 15.83
CA ARG A 155 -8.45 -23.93 16.53
C ARG A 155 -9.15 -25.02 15.73
N TYR A 156 -9.03 -25.00 14.40
CA TYR A 156 -9.77 -25.88 13.50
C TYR A 156 -8.93 -26.17 12.26
N ILE A 157 -8.34 -27.36 12.20
CA ILE A 157 -7.44 -27.79 11.12
C ILE A 157 -8.14 -27.72 9.75
N THR A 158 -9.46 -27.94 9.71
CA THR A 158 -10.31 -27.88 8.50
C THR A 158 -11.05 -26.56 8.30
N GLY A 159 -10.95 -25.61 9.24
CA GLY A 159 -11.72 -24.35 9.22
C GLY A 159 -11.07 -23.21 8.44
N GLY A 160 -9.94 -23.47 7.77
CA GLY A 160 -9.22 -22.51 6.94
C GLY A 160 -9.64 -22.56 5.47
N LYS A 161 -9.18 -21.60 4.67
CA LYS A 161 -9.29 -21.63 3.19
C LYS A 161 -8.20 -22.48 2.52
N ILE A 162 -7.46 -23.28 3.31
CA ILE A 162 -6.41 -24.16 2.79
C ILE A 162 -7.07 -25.46 2.34
N ASP A 163 -6.77 -25.87 1.12
CA ASP A 163 -6.99 -27.24 0.68
C ASP A 163 -5.97 -28.15 1.40
N VAL A 164 -6.48 -28.92 2.36
CA VAL A 164 -5.68 -29.84 3.18
C VAL A 164 -5.07 -30.95 2.31
N GLU A 165 -5.77 -31.37 1.25
CA GLU A 165 -5.30 -32.39 0.33
C GLU A 165 -4.12 -31.87 -0.51
N GLU A 166 -4.19 -30.63 -0.95
CA GLU A 166 -3.10 -29.95 -1.66
C GLU A 166 -1.85 -29.76 -0.77
N LEU A 167 -2.07 -29.40 0.50
CA LEU A 167 -1.00 -29.28 1.48
C LEU A 167 -0.31 -30.63 1.75
N LEU A 168 -1.08 -31.72 1.83
CA LEU A 168 -0.56 -33.09 1.97
C LEU A 168 0.24 -33.55 0.75
N ARG A 169 -0.07 -33.01 -0.43
CA ARG A 169 0.69 -33.22 -1.68
C ARG A 169 1.94 -32.33 -1.78
N GLY A 170 2.20 -31.46 -0.80
CA GLY A 170 3.42 -30.65 -0.70
C GLY A 170 3.31 -29.24 -1.28
N ALA A 171 2.10 -28.74 -1.57
CA ALA A 171 1.91 -27.37 -2.04
C ALA A 171 2.21 -26.34 -0.95
N LYS A 172 2.76 -25.19 -1.35
CA LYS A 172 2.97 -24.03 -0.47
C LYS A 172 1.69 -23.20 -0.51
N GLY A 173 0.99 -23.08 0.62
CA GLY A 173 -0.29 -22.35 0.65
C GLY A 173 -0.15 -20.87 0.28
N ASP A 174 -1.04 -20.38 -0.60
CA ASP A 174 -1.02 -19.00 -1.09
C ASP A 174 -1.66 -18.00 -0.12
N PHE A 175 -0.95 -16.89 0.08
CA PHE A 175 -1.26 -15.87 1.08
C PHE A 175 -2.46 -14.99 0.73
N LEU A 176 -2.82 -14.86 -0.55
CA LEU A 176 -3.90 -13.98 -0.99
C LEU A 176 -5.26 -14.70 -1.14
N GLY A 177 -5.32 -15.98 -0.77
CA GLY A 177 -6.45 -16.86 -1.07
C GLY A 177 -6.35 -17.45 -2.48
N HIS A 178 -6.97 -18.61 -2.68
CA HIS A 178 -6.97 -19.29 -3.98
C HIS A 178 -7.93 -18.59 -4.96
N VAL A 179 -7.46 -18.34 -6.19
CA VAL A 179 -8.29 -17.81 -7.29
C VAL A 179 -8.05 -18.66 -8.54
N ASP A 180 -8.96 -19.61 -8.80
CA ASP A 180 -8.87 -20.65 -9.85
C ASP A 180 -8.34 -20.18 -11.21
N GLY A 181 -7.04 -20.38 -11.52
CA GLY A 181 -6.40 -20.02 -12.79
C GLY A 181 -5.67 -18.67 -12.80
N LEU A 182 -5.31 -18.16 -11.63
CA LEU A 182 -4.17 -17.27 -11.45
C LEU A 182 -3.08 -18.10 -10.79
N ASP A 183 -2.09 -18.55 -11.55
CA ASP A 183 -0.88 -19.18 -11.01
C ASP A 183 -0.02 -18.06 -10.37
N ILE A 184 -0.35 -17.67 -9.13
CA ILE A 184 0.40 -16.69 -8.32
C ILE A 184 0.88 -17.38 -7.05
#